data_AF-A0A448MRR4-F1
#
_entry.id   AF-A0A448MRR4-F1
#
_cell.length_a   1.000
_cell.length_b   1.000
_cell.length_c   1.000
_cell.angle_alpha   90.00
_cell.angle_beta   90.00
_cell.angle_gamma   90.00
#
_symmetry.space_group_name_H-M   'P 1'
#
loop_
_entity.id
_entity.type
_entity.pdbx_description
1 polymer ?
#
loop_
_entity_poly.entity_id
_entity_poly.type
_entity_poly.pdbx_seq_one_letter_code
_entity_poly.pdbx_strand_id
1 'polypeptide(L)'
;MKKITLISTALFASSVLAQTPVQPLTVYTYDSFSADWGAGPKVKAGFEKQFPQCQLNYVAFDNNGTLFNRVRLEGKKLKRMWYWA
;
A
#
# COMPACT_ATOMS: atom_id res chain seq x y z
N MET A 1 -63.17 -6.34 2.26
CA MET A 1 -62.09 -6.44 1.23
C MET A 1 -61.27 -5.16 1.32
N LYS A 2 -60.32 -5.07 2.26
CA LYS A 2 -58.87 -5.32 2.06
C LYS A 2 -58.31 -4.53 0.88
N LYS A 3 -57.59 -3.44 1.18
CA LYS A 3 -56.35 -2.94 0.54
C LYS A 3 -56.03 -1.54 1.08
N ILE A 4 -55.62 -1.48 2.35
CA ILE A 4 -54.82 -0.36 2.85
C ILE A 4 -53.40 -0.67 2.34
N THR A 5 -53.01 -0.03 1.26
CA THR A 5 -51.71 -0.19 0.61
C THR A 5 -50.67 0.55 1.44
N LEU A 6 -50.05 -0.17 2.38
CA LEU A 6 -48.83 0.23 3.05
C LEU A 6 -47.70 0.27 2.02
N ILE A 7 -47.35 1.47 1.54
CA ILE A 7 -46.12 1.71 0.77
C ILE A 7 -44.99 1.79 1.81
N SER A 8 -44.44 0.62 2.14
CA SER A 8 -43.21 0.50 2.92
C SER A 8 -42.03 0.64 1.96
N THR A 9 -41.56 1.87 1.79
CA THR A 9 -40.36 2.19 1.02
C THR A 9 -39.15 1.69 1.81
N ALA A 10 -38.73 0.46 1.56
CA ALA A 10 -37.49 -0.09 2.10
C ALA A 10 -36.30 0.65 1.45
N LEU A 11 -35.78 1.66 2.14
CA LEU A 11 -34.47 2.24 1.87
C LEU A 11 -33.41 1.19 2.20
N PHE A 12 -33.01 0.42 1.19
CA PHE A 12 -31.76 -0.34 1.23
C PHE A 12 -30.60 0.66 1.23
N ALA A 13 -30.08 0.97 2.42
CA ALA A 13 -28.79 1.63 2.57
C ALA A 13 -27.70 0.64 2.15
N SER A 14 -27.25 0.73 0.90
CA SER A 14 -26.05 0.03 0.44
C SER A 14 -24.84 0.66 1.14
N SER A 15 -24.27 -0.04 2.12
CA SER A 15 -22.98 0.31 2.71
C SER A 15 -21.91 0.20 1.61
N VAL A 16 -21.41 1.34 1.15
CA VAL A 16 -20.21 1.40 0.33
C VAL A 16 -19.06 0.85 1.18
N LEU A 17 -18.66 -0.39 0.92
CA LEU A 17 -17.36 -0.90 1.33
C LEU A 17 -16.32 -0.13 0.52
N ALA A 18 -15.77 0.93 1.09
CA ALA A 18 -14.60 1.60 0.53
C ALA A 18 -13.47 0.58 0.49
N GLN A 19 -13.20 0.03 -0.70
CA GLN A 19 -12.01 -0.77 -0.94
C GLN A 19 -10.82 0.17 -0.80
N THR A 20 -10.16 0.13 0.36
CA THR A 20 -8.93 0.90 0.58
C THR A 20 -7.94 0.51 -0.51
N PRO A 21 -7.47 1.46 -1.32
CA PRO A 21 -6.56 1.14 -2.42
C PRO A 21 -5.31 0.48 -1.86
N VAL A 22 -4.86 -0.59 -2.50
CA VAL A 22 -3.61 -1.27 -2.15
C VAL A 22 -2.49 -0.23 -2.21
N GLN A 23 -1.84 0.02 -1.09
CA GLN A 23 -0.79 1.02 -0.97
C GLN A 23 0.56 0.37 -1.29
N PRO A 24 1.20 0.71 -2.43
CA PRO A 24 2.51 0.17 -2.76
C PRO A 24 3.57 0.79 -1.85
N LEU A 25 4.22 -0.04 -1.04
CA LEU A 25 5.37 0.33 -0.22
C LEU A 25 6.65 -0.11 -0.92
N THR A 26 7.38 0.86 -1.48
CA THR A 26 8.68 0.58 -2.11
C THR A 26 9.79 0.64 -1.07
N VAL A 27 10.50 -0.46 -0.88
CA VAL A 27 11.63 -0.59 0.04
C VAL A 27 12.91 -0.72 -0.78
N TYR A 28 13.80 0.24 -0.61
CA TYR A 28 15.12 0.22 -1.21
C TYR A 28 16.08 -0.60 -0.37
N THR A 29 16.70 -1.61 -0.98
CA THR A 29 17.59 -2.55 -0.30
C THR A 29 18.72 -3.00 -1.23
N TYR A 30 19.60 -3.86 -0.74
CA TYR A 30 20.68 -4.50 -1.50
C TYR A 30 20.23 -5.87 -2.04
N ASP A 31 20.90 -6.34 -3.10
CA ASP A 31 20.48 -7.53 -3.86
C ASP A 31 20.40 -8.82 -3.01
N SER A 32 21.36 -9.04 -2.11
CA SER A 32 21.36 -10.24 -1.26
C SER A 32 20.17 -10.33 -0.29
N PHE A 33 19.48 -9.23 -0.01
CA PHE A 33 18.25 -9.25 0.77
C PHE A 33 17.03 -9.61 -0.08
N SER A 34 16.92 -9.03 -1.28
CA SER A 34 15.78 -9.18 -2.18
C SER A 34 15.81 -10.46 -3.02
N ALA A 35 16.95 -11.15 -3.08
CA ALA A 35 17.08 -12.41 -3.78
C ALA A 35 16.06 -13.47 -3.31
N ASP A 36 15.72 -14.42 -4.19
CA ASP A 36 14.75 -15.50 -3.89
C ASP A 36 15.21 -16.39 -2.74
N TRP A 37 16.52 -16.53 -2.57
CA TRP A 37 17.15 -17.25 -1.45
C TRP A 37 17.33 -16.38 -0.18
N GLY A 38 17.07 -15.08 -0.28
CA GLY A 38 17.24 -14.10 0.78
C GLY A 38 16.07 -14.04 1.77
N ALA A 39 16.13 -13.09 2.69
CA ALA A 39 15.07 -12.86 3.69
C ALA A 39 13.86 -12.12 3.11
N GLY A 40 14.03 -11.38 2.01
CA GLY A 40 13.01 -10.53 1.40
C GLY A 40 11.69 -11.24 1.12
N PRO A 41 11.66 -12.38 0.42
CA PRO A 41 10.41 -13.08 0.11
C PRO A 41 9.61 -13.50 1.36
N LYS A 42 10.29 -13.96 2.40
CA LYS A 42 9.66 -14.37 3.68
C LYS A 42 9.10 -13.16 4.43
N VAL A 43 9.84 -12.06 4.47
CA VAL A 43 9.40 -10.81 5.12
C VAL A 43 8.21 -10.21 4.39
N LYS A 44 8.24 -10.17 3.05
CA LYS A 44 7.12 -9.70 2.23
C LYS A 44 5.86 -10.51 2.51
N ALA A 45 5.95 -11.84 2.45
CA ALA A 45 4.80 -12.70 2.72
C ALA A 45 4.24 -12.53 4.14
N GLY A 46 5.11 -12.37 5.16
CA GLY A 46 4.68 -12.13 6.53
C GLY A 46 4.01 -10.76 6.71
N PHE A 47 4.60 -9.72 6.11
CA PHE A 47 4.10 -8.35 6.21
C PHE A 47 2.78 -8.17 5.47
N GLU A 48 2.65 -8.70 4.25
CA GLU A 48 1.40 -8.60 3.47
C GLU A 48 0.26 -9.40 4.11
N LYS A 49 0.56 -10.47 4.86
CA LYS A 49 -0.44 -11.16 5.69
C LYS A 49 -0.93 -10.30 6.86
N GLN A 50 -0.02 -9.54 7.47
CA GLN A 50 -0.37 -8.66 8.59
C GLN A 50 -1.05 -7.37 8.14
N PHE A 51 -0.70 -6.87 6.96
CA PHE A 51 -1.20 -5.64 6.36
C PHE A 51 -1.71 -5.92 4.93
N PRO A 52 -2.91 -6.50 4.77
CA PRO A 52 -3.44 -6.89 3.45
C PRO A 52 -3.68 -5.72 2.50
N GLN A 53 -3.77 -4.49 3.04
CA GLN A 53 -3.85 -3.26 2.25
C GLN A 53 -2.50 -2.73 1.74
N CYS A 54 -1.38 -3.34 2.12
CA CYS A 54 -0.03 -2.89 1.75
C CYS A 54 0.61 -3.90 0.81
N GLN A 55 1.16 -3.42 -0.31
CA GLN A 55 1.92 -4.26 -1.23
C GLN A 55 3.39 -3.88 -1.19
N LEU A 56 4.25 -4.83 -0.81
CA LEU A 56 5.68 -4.58 -0.67
C LEU A 56 6.39 -4.75 -2.01
N ASN A 57 7.18 -3.75 -2.38
CA ASN A 57 8.02 -3.75 -3.56
C ASN A 57 9.49 -3.55 -3.16
N TYR A 58 10.32 -4.57 -3.33
CA TYR A 58 11.76 -4.43 -3.11
C TYR A 58 12.44 -3.95 -4.38
N VAL A 59 13.22 -2.88 -4.26
CA VAL A 59 14.09 -2.41 -5.34
C VAL A 59 15.52 -2.54 -4.86
N ALA A 60 16.22 -3.49 -5.47
CA ALA A 60 17.61 -3.80 -5.19
C ALA A 60 18.53 -2.74 -5.82
N PHE A 61 19.53 -2.30 -5.07
CA PHE A 61 20.62 -1.47 -5.57
C PHE A 61 21.94 -2.22 -5.41
N ASP A 62 22.72 -2.19 -6.48
CA ASP A 62 24.03 -2.83 -6.56
C ASP A 62 25.15 -1.97 -5.93
N ASN A 63 24.89 -0.66 -5.77
CA ASN A 63 25.85 0.28 -5.18
C ASN A 63 25.14 1.26 -4.23
N ASN A 64 25.68 1.39 -3.01
CA ASN A 64 25.18 2.27 -1.97
C ASN A 64 25.25 3.77 -2.35
N GLY A 65 26.19 4.17 -3.21
CA GLY A 65 26.32 5.55 -3.67
C GLY A 65 25.15 6.01 -4.55
N THR A 66 24.63 5.13 -5.41
CA THR A 66 23.46 5.40 -6.26
C THR A 66 22.17 5.46 -5.45
N LEU A 67 22.02 4.57 -4.45
CA LEU A 67 20.92 4.63 -3.49
C LEU A 67 20.94 5.96 -2.72
N PHE A 68 22.08 6.32 -2.14
CA PHE A 68 22.23 7.56 -1.38
C PHE A 68 21.92 8.80 -2.21
N ASN A 69 22.41 8.87 -3.45
CA ASN A 69 22.12 9.97 -4.36
C ASN A 69 20.63 10.05 -4.72
N ARG A 70 19.96 8.93 -4.98
CA ARG A 70 18.51 8.90 -5.20
C ARG A 70 17.74 9.41 -3.98
N VAL A 71 18.05 8.89 -2.78
CA VAL A 71 17.40 9.33 -1.54
C VAL A 71 17.61 10.83 -1.30
N ARG A 72 18.80 11.37 -1.58
CA ARG A 72 19.06 12.82 -1.46
C ARG A 72 18.24 13.66 -2.44
N LEU A 73 18.04 13.18 -3.66
CA LEU A 73 17.24 13.86 -4.69
C LEU A 73 15.72 13.72 -4.42
N GLU A 74 15.26 12.54 -4.01
CA GLU A 74 13.86 12.26 -3.64
C GLU A 74 13.46 12.89 -2.30
N GLY A 75 14.39 13.06 -1.36
CA GLY A 75 14.15 13.72 -0.07
C GLY A 75 13.68 15.17 -0.22
N LYS A 76 14.11 15.87 -1.29
CA LYS A 76 13.59 17.21 -1.62
C LYS A 76 12.14 17.17 -2.11
N LYS A 77 11.70 16.09 -2.75
CA LYS A 77 10.29 15.86 -3.14
C LYS A 77 9.43 15.49 -1.92
N LEU A 78 9.94 14.61 -1.05
CA LEU A 78 9.25 14.21 0.18
C LEU A 78 9.00 15.42 1.10
N LYS A 79 10.01 16.27 1.34
CA LYS A 79 9.87 17.48 2.17
C LYS A 79 8.78 18.45 1.68
N ARG A 80 8.52 18.50 0.37
CA ARG A 80 7.46 19.35 -0.22
C ARG A 80 6.06 18.77 0.00
N MET A 81 5.92 17.45 0.09
CA MET A 81 4.63 16.79 0.30
C MET A 81 4.10 16.97 1.74
N TRP A 82 4.99 17.01 2.74
CA TRP A 82 4.63 17.26 4.15
C TRP A 82 4.27 18.72 4.47
N TYR A 83 4.53 19.66 3.57
CA TYR A 83 4.24 21.09 3.78
C TYR A 83 2.87 21.51 3.21
N TRP A 84 2.18 20.60 2.53
CA TRP A 84 0.87 20.80 1.87
C TRP A 84 -0.20 19.79 2.32
N ALA A 85 0.08 19.01 3.37
CA ALA A 85 -0.84 18.11 4.06
C ALA A 85 -0.94 18.54 5.52
#